data_AF-A0A2N3VXJ6-F1
#
_entry.id   AF-A0A2N3VXJ6-F1
#
_cell.length_a   1.000
_cell.length_b   1.000
_cell.length_c   1.000
_cell.angle_alpha   90.00
_cell.angle_beta   90.00
_cell.angle_gamma   90.00
#
_symmetry.space_group_name_H-M   'P 1'
#
loop_
_entity.id
_entity.type
_entity.pdbx_description
1 polymer ?
#
loop_
_entity_poly.entity_id
_entity_poly.type
_entity_poly.pdbx_seq_one_letter_code
_entity_poly.pdbx_strand_id
1 'polypeptide(L)'
;MLNRRDVIKRGAVAATVATGIAGAGGVAVYGTRHDGSPAVAAARSDDHTETYKGRTIRVTQAGDGHAVSIDGKPLHLMKLGEGAYLSALCHYEVAKTPLHAARAAVDELHGANLVPLGDGFHHSM
;
A
#
# COMPACT_ATOMS: atom_id res chain seq x y z
N MET A 1 -35.30 8.11 29.07
CA MET A 1 -34.26 7.07 28.96
C MET A 1 -34.44 6.37 27.63
N LEU A 2 -33.73 6.81 26.59
CA LEU A 2 -33.82 6.20 25.27
C LEU A 2 -32.76 5.11 25.14
N ASN A 3 -33.23 3.93 24.76
CA ASN A 3 -32.47 2.69 24.74
C ASN A 3 -31.64 2.62 23.44
N ARG A 4 -30.33 2.53 23.60
CA ARG A 4 -29.25 2.39 22.60
C ARG A 4 -29.32 1.19 21.64
N ARG A 5 -30.48 0.53 21.49
CA ARG A 5 -30.61 -0.77 20.80
C ARG A 5 -31.43 -0.77 19.51
N ASP A 6 -32.00 0.37 19.09
CA ASP A 6 -32.90 0.40 17.92
C ASP A 6 -32.30 1.02 16.65
N VAL A 7 -31.00 1.35 16.60
CA VAL A 7 -30.37 2.06 15.46
C VAL A 7 -29.52 1.15 14.58
N ILE A 8 -29.94 -0.09 14.35
CA ILE A 8 -29.43 -0.90 13.23
C ILE A 8 -30.59 -1.65 12.61
N LYS A 9 -31.10 -1.15 11.46
CA LYS A 9 -31.67 -1.93 10.36
C LYS A 9 -32.19 -1.04 9.20
N ARG A 10 -31.58 -1.26 8.02
CA ARG A 10 -32.14 -1.25 6.64
C ARG A 10 -31.78 -0.08 5.70
N GLY A 11 -31.37 -0.48 4.48
CA GLY A 11 -31.39 0.32 3.25
C GLY A 11 -30.07 0.21 2.46
N ALA A 12 -29.76 -0.94 1.84
CA ALA A 12 -30.11 -1.33 0.47
C ALA A 12 -29.26 -0.65 -0.64
N VAL A 13 -28.69 -1.52 -1.47
CA VAL A 13 -27.82 -1.31 -2.66
C VAL A 13 -28.60 -0.69 -3.83
N ALA A 14 -27.95 0.16 -4.62
CA ALA A 14 -28.27 0.37 -6.04
C ALA A 14 -27.01 0.74 -6.84
N ALA A 15 -26.81 0.05 -7.96
CA ALA A 15 -25.69 0.20 -8.89
C ALA A 15 -26.04 1.14 -10.05
N THR A 16 -25.04 1.82 -10.63
CA THR A 16 -25.11 2.35 -12.01
C THR A 16 -23.77 2.22 -12.72
N VAL A 17 -23.85 1.77 -13.97
CA VAL A 17 -22.80 1.42 -14.93
C VAL A 17 -22.17 2.68 -15.55
N ALA A 18 -20.87 2.67 -15.84
CA ALA A 18 -20.21 3.64 -16.71
C ALA A 18 -19.48 2.92 -17.87
N THR A 19 -19.77 3.39 -19.08
CA THR A 19 -19.32 2.88 -20.39
C THR A 19 -18.14 3.70 -20.93
N GLY A 20 -17.27 3.05 -21.74
CA GLY A 20 -16.29 3.69 -22.63
C GLY A 20 -14.84 3.59 -22.11
N ILE A 21 -13.81 3.24 -22.89
CA ILE A 21 -13.41 3.80 -24.20
C ILE A 21 -12.64 2.75 -25.01
N ALA A 22 -12.90 2.68 -26.32
CA ALA A 22 -12.09 1.99 -27.30
C ALA A 22 -10.84 2.82 -27.66
N GLY A 23 -9.67 2.19 -27.72
CA GLY A 23 -8.42 2.80 -28.17
C GLY A 23 -7.57 1.78 -28.94
N ALA A 24 -7.52 1.97 -30.26
CA ALA A 24 -6.74 1.19 -31.21
C ALA A 24 -5.29 1.68 -31.28
N GLY A 25 -4.38 0.79 -31.69
CA GLY A 25 -3.16 1.16 -32.42
C GLY A 25 -1.85 0.94 -31.68
N GLY A 26 -0.97 0.14 -32.29
CA GLY A 26 0.45 0.11 -31.94
C GLY A 26 1.15 -1.23 -32.19
N VAL A 27 1.26 -1.66 -33.44
CA VAL A 27 2.29 -2.66 -33.81
C VAL A 27 3.62 -1.92 -33.81
N ALA A 28 4.44 -2.13 -32.76
CA ALA A 28 5.81 -1.67 -32.74
C ALA A 28 6.73 -2.77 -33.27
N VAL A 29 7.31 -2.50 -34.44
CA VAL A 29 8.32 -3.30 -35.12
C VAL A 29 9.56 -3.40 -34.22
N TYR A 30 9.92 -4.62 -33.77
CA TYR A 30 11.20 -4.87 -33.13
C TYR A 30 12.32 -4.83 -34.18
N GLY A 31 12.92 -3.66 -34.34
CA GLY A 31 14.21 -3.51 -35.00
C GLY A 31 15.31 -3.98 -34.06
N THR A 32 16.06 -4.99 -34.47
CA THR A 32 17.29 -5.43 -33.82
C THR A 32 18.37 -4.34 -33.95
N ARG A 33 18.98 -3.97 -32.83
CA ARG A 33 20.42 -3.63 -32.73
C ARG A 33 20.84 -3.54 -31.27
N HIS A 34 21.74 -4.44 -30.90
CA HIS A 34 22.65 -4.34 -29.77
C HIS A 34 23.41 -3.02 -29.83
N ASP A 35 23.44 -2.26 -28.73
CA ASP A 35 24.67 -1.91 -28.00
C ASP A 35 24.36 -0.98 -26.81
N GLY A 36 24.95 -1.30 -25.65
CA GLY A 36 25.14 -0.35 -24.55
C GLY A 36 24.08 -0.33 -23.44
N SER A 37 24.39 -0.96 -22.31
CA SER A 37 23.86 -0.66 -20.96
C SER A 37 23.69 0.86 -20.71
N PRO A 38 22.65 1.29 -19.96
CA PRO A 38 22.49 0.89 -18.57
C PRO A 38 21.22 0.07 -18.36
N ALA A 39 21.34 -0.97 -17.56
CA ALA A 39 20.18 -1.54 -16.89
C ALA A 39 19.56 -0.44 -16.01
N VAL A 40 18.63 0.31 -16.59
CA VAL A 40 17.46 0.76 -15.84
C VAL A 40 16.79 -0.55 -15.48
N ALA A 41 17.21 -1.13 -14.34
CA ALA A 41 16.56 -2.28 -13.76
C ALA A 41 15.10 -1.86 -13.70
N ALA A 42 14.28 -2.44 -14.58
CA ALA A 42 12.85 -2.23 -14.58
C ALA A 42 12.45 -2.36 -13.11
N ALA A 43 11.96 -1.27 -12.51
CA ALA A 43 11.50 -1.28 -11.13
C ALA A 43 10.72 -2.59 -10.99
N ARG A 44 11.18 -3.49 -10.09
CA ARG A 44 10.48 -4.76 -9.84
C ARG A 44 9.02 -4.39 -9.79
N SER A 45 8.18 -4.99 -10.62
CA SER A 45 6.83 -4.50 -10.93
C SER A 45 5.88 -4.42 -9.72
N ASP A 46 6.39 -4.72 -8.53
CA ASP A 46 5.76 -4.70 -7.22
C ASP A 46 6.26 -3.55 -6.30
N ASP A 47 7.21 -2.71 -6.74
CA ASP A 47 7.59 -1.50 -6.02
C ASP A 47 6.61 -0.36 -6.32
N HIS A 48 6.05 0.23 -5.28
CA HIS A 48 5.09 1.31 -5.36
C HIS A 48 5.52 2.48 -4.49
N THR A 49 5.54 3.67 -5.05
CA THR A 49 5.83 4.92 -4.33
C THR A 49 4.73 5.93 -4.60
N GLU A 50 4.22 6.58 -3.56
CA GLU A 50 3.26 7.68 -3.69
C GLU A 50 3.50 8.78 -2.66
N THR A 51 2.90 9.95 -2.90
CA THR A 51 2.80 11.01 -1.91
C THR A 51 1.38 11.02 -1.34
N TYR A 52 1.25 10.73 -0.05
CA TYR A 52 -0.02 10.75 0.67
C TYR A 52 0.01 11.80 1.78
N LYS A 53 -0.90 12.79 1.71
CA LYS A 53 -0.95 13.94 2.64
C LYS A 53 0.41 14.64 2.83
N GLY A 54 1.18 14.76 1.75
CA GLY A 54 2.51 15.39 1.76
C GLY A 54 3.65 14.53 2.31
N ARG A 55 3.38 13.26 2.64
CA ARG A 55 4.37 12.27 3.10
C ARG A 55 4.68 11.29 1.97
N THR A 56 5.94 10.91 1.81
CA THR A 56 6.32 9.92 0.81
C THR A 56 6.16 8.52 1.40
N ILE A 57 5.28 7.71 0.82
CA ILE A 57 5.13 6.29 1.15
C ILE A 57 5.82 5.48 0.07
N ARG A 58 6.64 4.52 0.47
CA ARG A 58 7.20 3.50 -0.42
C ARG A 58 6.90 2.11 0.10
N VAL A 59 6.46 1.24 -0.81
CA VAL A 59 6.11 -0.15 -0.57
C VAL A 59 6.93 -0.99 -1.54
N THR A 60 7.76 -1.88 -1.01
CA THR A 60 8.58 -2.82 -1.80
C THR A 60 8.33 -4.24 -1.36
N GLN A 61 8.46 -5.18 -2.29
CA GLN A 61 8.53 -6.60 -1.94
C GLN A 61 9.77 -6.90 -1.09
N ALA A 62 9.60 -7.65 -0.01
CA ALA A 62 10.69 -8.09 0.86
C ALA A 62 10.40 -9.52 1.37
N GLY A 63 11.20 -10.49 0.97
CA GLY A 63 10.95 -11.91 1.27
C GLY A 63 9.57 -12.36 0.75
N ASP A 64 8.77 -12.95 1.63
CA ASP A 64 7.38 -13.38 1.43
C ASP A 64 6.33 -12.28 1.77
N GLY A 65 6.81 -11.09 2.15
CA GLY A 65 6.02 -9.94 2.58
C GLY A 65 6.39 -8.65 1.86
N HIS A 66 6.08 -7.53 2.51
CA HIS A 66 6.34 -6.19 1.98
C HIS A 66 7.08 -5.36 3.04
N ALA A 67 8.10 -4.64 2.61
CA ALA A 67 8.72 -3.57 3.39
C ALA A 67 8.04 -2.24 3.05
N VAL A 68 7.71 -1.46 4.07
CA VAL A 68 7.10 -0.14 3.92
C VAL A 68 7.95 0.92 4.60
N SER A 69 8.05 2.08 3.99
CA SER A 69 8.68 3.26 4.59
C SER A 69 7.84 4.52 4.41
N ILE A 70 7.92 5.42 5.39
CA ILE A 70 7.33 6.77 5.37
C ILE A 70 8.49 7.78 5.47
N ASP A 71 8.66 8.62 4.45
CA ASP A 71 9.80 9.56 4.28
C ASP A 71 11.16 8.89 4.45
N GLY A 72 11.30 7.68 3.89
CA GLY A 72 12.52 6.88 3.97
C GLY A 72 12.74 6.17 5.31
N LYS A 73 11.84 6.32 6.30
CA LYS A 73 11.93 5.63 7.58
C LYS A 73 11.07 4.36 7.58
N PRO A 74 11.61 3.20 7.99
CA PRO A 74 10.86 1.95 7.94
C PRO A 74 9.67 1.96 8.91
N LEU A 75 8.51 1.57 8.40
CA LEU A 75 7.30 1.27 9.17
C LEU A 75 7.22 -0.24 9.35
N HIS A 76 7.17 -0.70 10.60
CA HIS A 76 6.98 -2.13 10.88
C HIS A 76 5.54 -2.54 10.54
N LEU A 77 5.42 -3.58 9.72
CA LEU A 77 4.16 -4.24 9.39
C LEU A 77 4.16 -5.67 9.92
N MET A 78 2.99 -6.13 10.36
CA MET A 78 2.72 -7.52 10.67
C MET A 78 1.70 -8.05 9.68
N LYS A 79 2.10 -9.05 8.90
CA LYS A 79 1.20 -9.77 7.99
C LYS A 79 0.53 -10.89 8.80
N LEU A 80 -0.79 -10.82 8.95
CA LEU A 80 -1.57 -11.87 9.59
C LEU A 80 -1.93 -13.00 8.61
N GLY A 81 -2.02 -12.67 7.32
CA GLY A 81 -2.39 -13.58 6.24
C GLY A 81 -2.53 -12.84 4.92
N GLU A 82 -3.09 -13.53 3.92
CA GLU A 82 -3.39 -12.94 2.61
C GLU A 82 -4.33 -11.74 2.78
N GLY A 83 -3.89 -10.54 2.39
CA GLY A 83 -4.72 -9.34 2.46
C GLY A 83 -5.06 -8.87 3.88
N ALA A 84 -4.27 -9.25 4.90
CA ALA A 84 -4.48 -8.82 6.29
C ALA A 84 -3.17 -8.32 6.90
N TYR A 85 -3.09 -7.00 7.10
CA TYR A 85 -1.88 -6.30 7.58
C TYR A 85 -2.21 -5.40 8.77
N LEU A 86 -1.29 -5.34 9.72
CA LEU A 86 -1.29 -4.38 10.83
C LEU A 86 0.00 -3.56 10.77
N SER A 87 -0.05 -2.31 11.23
CA SER A 87 1.17 -1.51 11.45
C SER A 87 1.43 -1.37 12.95
N ALA A 88 2.67 -1.01 13.31
CA ALA A 88 2.99 -0.69 14.71
C ALA A 88 2.20 0.51 15.26
N LEU A 89 1.74 1.41 14.40
CA LEU A 89 0.94 2.59 14.78
C LEU A 89 -0.56 2.27 14.83
N CYS A 90 -1.05 1.35 14.01
CA CYS A 90 -2.45 0.93 13.91
C CYS A 90 -2.58 -0.56 14.20
N HIS A 91 -2.17 -1.00 15.40
CA HIS A 91 -2.03 -2.43 15.73
C HIS A 91 -3.37 -3.20 15.83
N TYR A 92 -4.49 -2.49 16.00
CA TYR A 92 -5.80 -3.11 16.20
C TYR A 92 -6.75 -2.93 15.01
N GLU A 93 -6.25 -2.37 13.90
CA GLU A 93 -7.03 -2.14 12.69
C GLU A 93 -6.42 -2.90 11.51
N VAL A 94 -7.16 -3.90 11.00
CA VAL A 94 -6.70 -4.73 9.89
C VAL A 94 -6.86 -4.00 8.56
N ALA A 95 -5.74 -3.73 7.91
CA ALA A 95 -5.68 -3.18 6.57
C ALA A 95 -5.63 -4.28 5.50
N LYS A 96 -6.31 -4.05 4.37
CA LYS A 96 -6.38 -5.00 3.24
C LYS A 96 -5.09 -5.08 2.42
N THR A 97 -4.25 -4.05 2.48
CA THR A 97 -2.99 -3.96 1.73
C THR A 97 -1.92 -3.25 2.57
N PRO A 98 -0.63 -3.46 2.28
CA PRO A 98 0.46 -2.72 2.91
C PRO A 98 0.33 -1.20 2.70
N LEU A 99 -0.10 -0.77 1.51
CA LEU A 99 -0.34 0.64 1.21
C LEU A 99 -1.46 1.23 2.09
N HIS A 100 -2.54 0.47 2.32
CA HIS A 100 -3.61 0.92 3.22
C HIS A 100 -3.11 1.06 4.66
N ALA A 101 -2.31 0.10 5.15
CA ALA A 101 -1.67 0.20 6.47
C ALA A 101 -0.74 1.42 6.57
N ALA A 102 -0.02 1.74 5.49
CA ALA A 102 0.87 2.90 5.42
C ALA A 102 0.11 4.22 5.47
N ARG A 103 -1.01 4.33 4.75
CA ARG A 103 -1.87 5.53 4.78
C ARG A 103 -2.49 5.75 6.16
N ALA A 104 -2.99 4.68 6.80
CA ALA A 104 -3.48 4.75 8.17
C ALA A 104 -2.37 5.19 9.15
N ALA A 105 -1.15 4.69 8.99
CA ALA A 105 0.00 5.15 9.79
C ALA A 105 0.34 6.64 9.56
N VAL A 106 0.24 7.14 8.31
CA VAL A 106 0.40 8.58 8.03
C VAL A 106 -0.68 9.41 8.74
N ASP A 107 -1.91 8.91 8.75
CA ASP A 107 -3.02 9.57 9.45
C ASP A 107 -2.76 9.65 10.96
N GLU A 108 -2.37 8.54 11.59
CA GLU A 108 -2.06 8.48 13.03
C GLU A 108 -0.85 9.34 13.43
N LEU A 109 0.12 9.53 12.53
CA LEU A 109 1.28 10.38 12.81
C LEU A 109 0.90 11.85 13.01
N HIS A 110 -0.21 12.33 12.45
CA HIS A 110 -0.63 13.74 12.55
C HIS A 110 0.51 14.74 12.21
N GLY A 111 1.36 14.40 11.23
CA GLY A 111 2.52 15.21 10.84
C GLY A 111 3.79 14.97 11.65
N ALA A 112 3.77 14.14 12.69
CA ALA A 112 4.96 13.74 13.43
C ALA A 112 5.92 12.88 12.57
N ASN A 113 7.18 12.91 12.97
CA ASN A 113 8.22 12.08 12.40
C ASN A 113 8.08 10.64 12.89
N LEU A 114 8.09 9.68 11.96
CA LEU A 114 8.22 8.28 12.32
C LEU A 114 9.58 8.05 13.00
N VAL A 115 9.60 7.18 14.00
CA VAL A 115 10.83 6.69 14.64
C VAL A 115 10.95 5.21 14.31
N PRO A 116 12.04 4.78 13.65
CA PRO A 116 12.27 3.37 13.35
C PRO A 116 12.27 2.53 14.64
N LEU A 117 11.59 1.40 14.58
CA LEU A 117 11.75 0.35 15.58
C LEU A 117 13.15 -0.27 15.38
N GLY A 118 13.92 -0.43 16.46
CA GLY A 118 15.29 -0.96 16.39
C GLY A 118 15.36 -2.39 15.85
N ASP A 119 16.56 -2.93 15.66
CA ASP A 119 16.79 -4.19 14.93
C ASP A 119 16.17 -5.45 15.57
N GLY A 120 15.58 -5.34 16.76
CA GLY A 120 14.94 -6.45 17.49
C GLY A 120 13.57 -6.90 16.99
N PHE A 121 12.99 -6.26 15.97
CA PHE A 121 11.62 -6.57 15.49
C PHE A 121 11.56 -7.34 14.16
N HIS A 122 12.70 -7.82 13.64
CA HIS A 122 12.70 -8.74 12.51
C HIS A 122 12.27 -10.14 12.98
N HIS A 123 10.97 -10.38 13.09
CA HIS A 123 10.45 -11.73 13.09
C HIS A 123 10.65 -12.32 11.69
N SER A 124 11.79 -12.98 11.49
CA SER A 124 11.94 -13.96 10.43
C SER A 124 10.92 -15.06 10.67
N MET A 125 10.00 -15.21 9.72
CA MET A 125 9.15 -16.39 9.60
C MET A 125 9.63 -17.20 8.40
#